data_AF-A0AAN6LJI0-F1
#
_entry.id   AF-A0AAN6LJI0-F1
#
_cell.length_a   1.000
_cell.length_b   1.000
_cell.length_c   1.000
_cell.angle_alpha   90.00
_cell.angle_beta   90.00
_cell.angle_gamma   90.00
#
_symmetry.space_group_name_H-M   'P 1'
#
loop_
_entity.id
_entity.type
_entity.pdbx_description
1 polymer ?
#
loop_
_entity_poly.entity_id
_entity_poly.type
_entity_poly.pdbx_seq_one_letter_code
_entity_poly.pdbx_strand_id
1 'polypeptide(L)'
;MFALVQYEVEYFWFQSRQSWELHCIPDPKDPDPIRYAILASIVESMPEAFNFKLSIGMRRDGKHIPPTDWDGINNPYAPYVPVTIPSWPQHVPAVDKQYLRDVMPARMLDLEGRLILHEEADSEIFMKRNIIATEERFWRI
;
A
#
# COMPACT_ATOMS: atom_id res chain seq x y z
N MET A 1 15.81 9.88 9.91
CA MET A 1 15.27 10.99 9.08
C MET A 1 13.88 10.58 8.67
N PHE A 2 12.83 11.09 9.33
CA PHE A 2 11.49 10.45 9.30
C PHE A 2 10.30 11.40 9.06
N ALA A 3 10.42 12.70 9.39
CA ALA A 3 9.32 13.66 9.21
C ALA A 3 8.93 13.86 7.72
N LEU A 4 9.91 13.85 6.82
CA LEU A 4 9.74 13.99 5.35
C LEU A 4 9.31 12.68 4.66
N VAL A 5 8.39 11.96 5.30
CA VAL A 5 7.60 10.84 4.75
C VAL A 5 6.21 10.86 5.39
N GLN A 6 6.15 11.22 6.68
CA GLN A 6 4.90 11.43 7.41
C GLN A 6 4.05 12.54 6.77
N TYR A 7 4.60 13.75 6.57
CA TYR A 7 3.84 14.87 5.98
C TYR A 7 3.32 14.58 4.57
N GLU A 8 4.10 13.84 3.78
CA GLU A 8 3.82 13.51 2.39
C GLU A 8 2.63 12.53 2.28
N VAL A 9 2.58 11.55 3.19
CA VAL A 9 1.48 10.57 3.29
C VAL A 9 0.26 11.15 4.03
N GLU A 10 0.45 12.02 5.03
CA GLU A 10 -0.64 12.82 5.61
C GLU A 10 -1.31 13.69 4.53
N TYR A 11 -0.52 14.38 3.70
CA TYR A 11 -1.04 15.16 2.57
C TYR A 11 -1.86 14.29 1.61
N PHE A 12 -1.36 13.10 1.25
CA PHE A 12 -2.06 12.12 0.40
C PHE A 12 -3.37 11.64 1.05
N TRP A 13 -3.35 11.33 2.34
CA TRP A 13 -4.54 10.97 3.11
C TRP A 13 -5.60 12.08 3.07
N PHE A 14 -5.22 13.35 3.30
CA PHE A 14 -6.15 14.48 3.29
C PHE A 14 -6.61 14.96 1.90
N GLN A 15 -6.22 14.27 0.81
CA GLN A 15 -6.81 14.52 -0.52
C GLN A 15 -8.20 13.88 -0.65
N SER A 16 -9.22 14.55 -0.13
CA SER A 16 -10.64 14.17 -0.25
C SER A 16 -11.27 14.40 -1.65
N ARG A 17 -10.47 14.73 -2.66
CA ARG A 17 -10.91 14.94 -4.05
C ARG A 17 -11.15 13.59 -4.74
N GLN A 18 -12.20 13.47 -5.55
CA GLN A 18 -12.53 12.21 -6.26
C GLN A 18 -11.35 11.62 -7.04
N SER A 19 -10.54 12.46 -7.71
CA SER A 19 -9.34 12.04 -8.45
C SER A 19 -8.19 11.52 -7.57
N TRP A 20 -8.38 11.44 -6.26
CA TRP A 20 -7.45 10.88 -5.26
C TRP A 20 -8.11 9.76 -4.44
N GLU A 21 -9.30 9.31 -4.80
CA GLU A 21 -9.86 8.04 -4.34
C GLU A 21 -9.03 6.88 -4.90
N LEU A 22 -8.81 5.84 -4.09
CA LEU A 22 -7.92 4.75 -4.47
C LEU A 22 -8.33 4.11 -5.80
N HIS A 23 -9.62 3.88 -6.02
CA HIS A 23 -10.16 3.28 -7.24
C HIS A 23 -9.95 4.14 -8.51
N CYS A 24 -9.63 5.43 -8.37
CA CYS A 24 -9.32 6.35 -9.46
C CYS A 24 -7.82 6.42 -9.81
N ILE A 25 -6.93 5.72 -9.09
CA ILE A 25 -5.49 5.73 -9.39
C ILE A 25 -5.26 5.14 -10.79
N PRO A 26 -4.72 5.92 -11.76
CA PRO A 26 -4.57 5.46 -13.13
C PRO A 26 -3.48 4.38 -13.25
N ASP A 27 -3.63 3.52 -14.26
CA ASP A 27 -2.58 2.60 -14.71
C ASP A 27 -1.40 3.43 -15.27
N PRO A 28 -0.20 3.37 -14.66
CA PRO A 28 0.96 4.13 -15.12
C PRO A 28 1.60 3.57 -16.39
N LYS A 29 1.31 2.30 -16.75
CA LYS A 29 1.91 1.56 -17.89
C LYS A 29 3.43 1.70 -17.94
N ASP A 30 4.07 1.60 -16.77
CA ASP A 30 5.48 1.90 -16.62
C ASP A 30 6.34 0.86 -17.35
N PRO A 31 7.25 1.26 -18.27
CA PRO A 31 8.06 0.34 -19.05
C PRO A 31 9.16 -0.36 -18.24
N ASP A 32 9.43 0.07 -17.02
CA ASP A 32 10.36 -0.59 -16.11
C ASP A 32 9.61 -1.62 -15.25
N PRO A 33 9.86 -2.94 -15.41
CA PRO A 33 9.07 -3.96 -14.74
C PRO A 33 9.27 -3.96 -13.21
N ILE A 34 10.43 -3.51 -12.71
CA ILE A 34 10.70 -3.40 -11.27
C ILE A 34 9.87 -2.25 -10.70
N ARG A 35 9.95 -1.06 -11.33
CA ARG A 35 9.18 0.11 -10.89
C ARG A 35 7.67 -0.14 -11.01
N TYR A 36 7.21 -0.79 -12.08
CA TYR A 36 5.80 -1.12 -12.26
C TYR A 36 5.29 -2.10 -11.19
N ALA A 37 6.05 -3.15 -10.89
CA ALA A 37 5.71 -4.10 -9.82
C ALA A 37 5.66 -3.44 -8.43
N ILE A 38 6.61 -2.55 -8.12
CA ILE A 38 6.63 -1.77 -6.88
C ILE A 38 5.38 -0.87 -6.79
N LEU A 39 5.05 -0.13 -7.86
CA LEU A 39 3.84 0.72 -7.91
C LEU A 39 2.55 -0.11 -7.75
N ALA A 40 2.48 -1.29 -8.35
CA ALA A 40 1.34 -2.20 -8.22
C ALA A 40 1.15 -2.69 -6.78
N SER A 41 2.22 -3.15 -6.11
CA SER A 41 2.15 -3.59 -4.71
C SER A 41 1.86 -2.43 -3.74
N ILE A 42 2.37 -1.23 -4.00
CA ILE A 42 2.04 -0.02 -3.22
C ILE A 42 0.56 0.32 -3.33
N VAL A 43 -0.01 0.35 -4.54
CA VAL A 43 -1.44 0.66 -4.72
C VAL A 43 -2.32 -0.44 -4.13
N GLU A 44 -1.92 -1.70 -4.27
CA GLU A 44 -2.68 -2.85 -3.76
C GLU A 44 -2.70 -2.98 -2.23
N SER A 45 -1.72 -2.42 -1.53
CA SER A 45 -1.66 -2.39 -0.05
C SER A 45 -2.38 -1.19 0.58
N MET A 46 -2.70 -0.13 -0.18
CA MET A 46 -3.41 1.05 0.33
C MET A 46 -4.78 0.78 0.99
N PRO A 47 -5.65 -0.15 0.50
CA PRO A 47 -6.98 -0.36 1.08
C PRO A 47 -6.97 -0.70 2.56
N GLU A 48 -5.99 -1.47 3.04
CA GLU A 48 -6.01 -1.96 4.42
C GLU A 48 -5.82 -0.83 5.43
N ALA A 49 -4.73 -0.06 5.27
CA ALA A 49 -4.45 1.11 6.08
C ALA A 49 -5.54 2.20 5.97
N PHE A 50 -6.12 2.39 4.77
CA PHE A 50 -7.21 3.35 4.58
C PHE A 50 -8.51 2.90 5.27
N ASN A 51 -8.89 1.63 5.13
CA ASN A 51 -10.10 1.09 5.76
C ASN A 51 -9.96 1.03 7.28
N PHE A 52 -8.76 0.78 7.81
CA PHE A 52 -8.46 0.93 9.24
C PHE A 52 -8.61 2.37 9.73
N LYS A 53 -8.00 3.36 9.05
CA LYS A 53 -8.20 4.78 9.39
C LYS A 53 -9.68 5.17 9.37
N LEU A 54 -10.44 4.68 8.39
CA LEU A 54 -11.89 4.90 8.30
C LEU A 54 -12.67 4.20 9.44
N SER A 55 -12.30 2.98 9.83
CA SER A 55 -12.98 2.26 10.92
C SER A 55 -12.73 2.91 12.30
N ILE A 56 -11.54 3.45 12.56
CA ILE A 56 -11.24 4.20 13.79
C ILE A 56 -11.75 5.66 13.78
N GLY A 57 -12.51 6.07 12.75
CA GLY A 57 -13.18 7.37 12.71
C GLY A 57 -12.44 8.50 11.98
N MET A 58 -11.21 8.28 11.50
CA MET A 58 -10.52 9.28 10.69
C MET A 58 -11.24 9.48 9.35
N ARG A 59 -11.28 10.72 8.83
CA ARG A 59 -11.92 11.04 7.54
C ARG A 59 -10.97 11.92 6.73
N ARG A 60 -10.96 11.73 5.41
CA ARG A 60 -10.03 12.38 4.47
C ARG A 60 -10.27 13.88 4.30
N ASP A 61 -11.43 14.39 4.73
CA ASP A 61 -11.78 15.80 4.73
C ASP A 61 -11.59 16.49 6.10
N GLY A 62 -10.99 15.78 7.06
CA GLY A 62 -10.79 16.25 8.44
C GLY A 62 -12.05 16.20 9.33
N LYS A 63 -13.24 15.86 8.81
CA LYS A 63 -14.47 15.80 9.60
C LYS A 63 -14.61 14.43 10.27
N HIS A 64 -13.78 14.19 11.28
CA HIS A 64 -13.75 12.93 12.02
C HIS A 64 -15.12 12.54 12.58
N ILE A 65 -15.46 11.25 12.43
CA ILE A 65 -16.67 10.66 13.01
C ILE A 65 -16.18 9.78 14.17
N PRO A 66 -16.55 10.06 15.44
CA PRO A 66 -16.10 9.23 16.55
C PRO A 66 -16.60 7.78 16.38
N PRO A 67 -15.84 6.77 16.81
CA PRO A 67 -16.36 5.41 16.94
C PRO A 67 -17.55 5.37 17.90
N THR A 68 -18.46 4.42 17.70
CA THR A 68 -19.59 4.21 18.61
C THR A 68 -19.15 3.58 19.93
N ASP A 69 -19.95 3.75 20.98
CA ASP A 69 -19.75 3.01 22.23
C ASP A 69 -19.75 1.48 21.99
N TRP A 70 -18.98 0.76 22.79
CA TRP A 70 -18.91 -0.70 22.75
C TRP A 70 -20.14 -1.31 23.44
N ASP A 71 -20.99 -2.02 22.70
CA ASP A 71 -22.21 -2.66 23.19
C ASP A 71 -22.00 -4.06 23.80
N GLY A 72 -20.75 -4.54 23.84
CA GLY A 72 -20.38 -5.87 24.31
C GLY A 72 -20.39 -6.96 23.22
N ILE A 73 -20.83 -6.66 22.00
CA ILE A 73 -21.02 -7.62 20.90
C ILE A 73 -20.32 -7.17 19.62
N ASN A 74 -20.47 -5.90 19.24
CA ASN A 74 -19.93 -5.28 18.04
C ASN A 74 -18.65 -4.49 18.37
N ASN A 75 -17.65 -4.52 17.50
CA ASN A 75 -16.46 -3.69 17.69
C ASN A 75 -16.81 -2.19 17.59
N PRO A 76 -16.23 -1.32 18.43
CA PRO A 76 -16.48 0.12 18.42
C PRO A 76 -15.74 0.76 17.24
N TYR A 77 -16.34 0.69 16.05
CA TYR A 77 -15.84 1.30 14.82
C TYR A 77 -16.85 2.31 14.26
N ALA A 78 -16.35 3.43 13.74
CA ALA A 78 -17.17 4.44 13.09
C ALA A 78 -17.67 3.92 11.73
N PRO A 79 -18.94 4.16 11.35
CA PRO A 79 -19.49 3.67 10.07
C PRO A 79 -18.77 4.31 8.87
N TYR A 80 -18.35 3.48 7.92
CA TYR A 80 -17.64 3.89 6.71
C TYR A 80 -18.02 3.02 5.50
N VAL A 81 -17.80 3.56 4.30
CA VAL A 81 -17.83 2.77 3.06
C VAL A 81 -16.38 2.32 2.79
N PRO A 82 -16.11 1.00 2.65
CA PRO A 82 -14.76 0.53 2.36
C PRO A 82 -14.23 1.05 1.03
N VAL A 83 -12.99 1.54 1.02
CA VAL A 83 -12.30 1.92 -0.21
C VAL A 83 -11.77 0.69 -0.94
N THR A 84 -11.81 0.75 -2.26
CA THR A 84 -11.34 -0.28 -3.19
C THR A 84 -10.25 0.29 -4.11
N ILE A 85 -9.48 -0.60 -4.73
CA ILE A 85 -8.44 -0.28 -5.73
C ILE A 85 -8.96 -0.43 -7.16
N PRO A 86 -8.29 0.18 -8.16
CA PRO A 86 -8.49 -0.16 -9.56
C PRO A 86 -8.11 -1.63 -9.81
N SER A 87 -8.55 -2.19 -10.93
CA SER A 87 -8.19 -3.55 -11.34
C SER A 87 -6.77 -3.69 -11.89
N TRP A 88 -6.12 -2.61 -12.34
CA TRP A 88 -4.82 -2.71 -13.02
C TRP A 88 -3.70 -3.37 -12.20
N PRO A 89 -3.54 -3.19 -10.87
CA PRO A 89 -2.46 -3.82 -10.11
C PRO A 89 -2.52 -5.35 -10.18
N GLN A 90 -3.74 -5.92 -10.21
CA GLN A 90 -3.98 -7.36 -10.28
C GLN A 90 -3.45 -7.98 -11.60
N HIS A 91 -3.24 -7.16 -12.63
CA HIS A 91 -2.74 -7.58 -13.94
C HIS A 91 -1.23 -7.38 -14.10
N VAL A 92 -0.55 -6.76 -13.11
CA VAL A 92 0.91 -6.56 -13.14
C VAL A 92 1.62 -7.84 -12.71
N PRO A 93 2.41 -8.47 -13.60
CA PRO A 93 3.06 -9.74 -13.32
C PRO A 93 4.18 -9.58 -12.28
N ALA A 94 4.68 -10.71 -11.79
CA ALA A 94 5.91 -10.73 -11.03
C ALA A 94 7.11 -10.30 -11.89
N VAL A 95 8.08 -9.62 -11.29
CA VAL A 95 9.35 -9.34 -11.97
C VAL A 95 10.06 -10.65 -12.23
N ASP A 96 10.59 -10.86 -13.44
CA ASP A 96 11.36 -12.06 -13.73
C ASP A 96 12.63 -12.13 -12.87
N LYS A 97 12.90 -13.33 -12.34
CA LYS A 97 14.00 -13.58 -11.41
C LYS A 97 15.37 -13.62 -12.09
N GLN A 98 15.44 -13.90 -13.39
CA GLN A 98 16.71 -13.80 -14.10
C GLN A 98 17.02 -12.34 -14.42
N TYR A 99 16.04 -11.59 -14.94
CA TYR A 99 16.16 -10.14 -15.11
C TYR A 99 16.59 -9.44 -13.80
N LEU A 100 16.02 -9.80 -12.66
CA LEU A 100 16.47 -9.29 -11.35
C LEU A 100 17.95 -9.58 -11.07
N ARG A 101 18.45 -10.78 -11.36
CA ARG A 101 19.89 -11.13 -11.20
C ARG A 101 20.80 -10.41 -12.19
N ASP A 102 20.28 -10.10 -13.39
CA ASP A 102 21.04 -9.46 -14.45
C ASP A 102 21.19 -7.93 -14.22
N VAL A 103 20.21 -7.28 -13.56
CA VAL A 103 20.21 -5.81 -13.35
C VAL A 103 20.46 -5.35 -11.92
N MET A 104 20.19 -6.18 -10.89
CA MET A 104 20.37 -5.78 -9.48
C MET A 104 21.69 -6.29 -8.90
N PRO A 105 22.38 -5.50 -8.05
CA PRO A 105 23.51 -6.00 -7.26
C PRO A 105 23.06 -7.16 -6.37
N ALA A 106 23.86 -8.24 -6.29
CA ALA A 106 23.52 -9.43 -5.51
C ALA A 106 23.15 -9.15 -4.03
N ARG A 107 23.70 -8.08 -3.43
CA ARG A 107 23.35 -7.59 -2.09
C ARG A 107 21.94 -6.96 -1.96
N MET A 108 21.14 -6.97 -3.02
CA MET A 108 19.74 -6.54 -3.05
C MET A 108 18.82 -7.70 -3.48
N LEU A 109 19.35 -8.92 -3.52
CA LEU A 109 18.61 -10.13 -3.87
C LEU A 109 18.74 -11.14 -2.73
N ASP A 110 17.67 -11.89 -2.49
CA ASP A 110 17.74 -13.07 -1.61
C ASP A 110 18.23 -14.32 -2.35
N LEU A 111 18.33 -15.44 -1.61
CA LEU A 111 18.76 -16.74 -2.11
C LEU A 111 17.86 -17.28 -3.25
N GLU A 112 16.59 -16.86 -3.28
CA GLU A 112 15.64 -17.22 -4.32
C GLU A 112 15.65 -16.25 -5.52
N GLY A 113 16.44 -15.17 -5.48
CA GLY A 113 16.53 -14.13 -6.51
C GLY A 113 15.36 -13.14 -6.53
N ARG A 114 14.72 -12.88 -5.38
CA ARG A 114 13.69 -11.85 -5.20
C ARG A 114 14.33 -10.54 -4.72
N LEU A 115 13.74 -9.40 -5.06
CA LEU A 115 14.27 -8.06 -4.76
C LEU A 115 14.03 -7.67 -3.29
N ILE A 116 15.09 -7.46 -2.52
CA ILE A 116 15.00 -7.00 -1.13
C ILE A 116 14.86 -5.47 -1.10
N LEU A 117 13.75 -4.99 -0.54
CA LEU A 117 13.53 -3.58 -0.18
C LEU A 117 13.43 -3.39 1.34
N HIS A 118 12.98 -4.42 2.07
CA HIS A 118 13.03 -4.52 3.52
C HIS A 118 13.46 -5.94 3.89
N GLU A 119 14.40 -6.08 4.82
CA GLU A 119 14.78 -7.39 5.37
C GLU A 119 13.67 -7.92 6.29
N GLU A 120 13.60 -9.24 6.47
CA GLU A 120 12.64 -9.94 7.36
C GLU A 120 11.14 -9.66 7.12
N ALA A 121 10.77 -9.15 5.94
CA ALA A 121 9.37 -8.85 5.59
C ALA A 121 8.66 -9.98 4.81
N ASP A 122 7.35 -10.12 5.02
CA ASP A 122 6.56 -11.31 4.65
C ASP A 122 5.30 -11.02 3.79
N SER A 123 5.05 -9.77 3.40
CA SER A 123 3.88 -9.33 2.61
C SER A 123 3.53 -10.22 1.42
N GLU A 124 2.35 -10.82 1.39
CA GLU A 124 1.86 -11.54 0.20
C GLU A 124 1.73 -10.63 -1.04
N ILE A 125 1.43 -9.33 -0.83
CA ILE A 125 1.23 -8.33 -1.89
C ILE A 125 2.53 -7.99 -2.62
N PHE A 126 3.66 -7.93 -1.92
CA PHE A 126 4.99 -7.76 -2.51
C PHE A 126 5.61 -9.11 -2.92
N MET A 127 5.45 -10.16 -2.11
CA MET A 127 6.00 -11.49 -2.36
C MET A 127 5.54 -12.10 -3.68
N LYS A 128 4.25 -11.96 -4.01
CA LYS A 128 3.70 -12.46 -5.30
C LYS A 128 4.30 -11.77 -6.53
N ARG A 129 5.04 -10.66 -6.35
CA ARG A 129 5.76 -9.95 -7.43
C ARG A 129 7.28 -10.16 -7.42
N ASN A 130 7.78 -11.10 -6.61
CA ASN A 130 9.21 -11.32 -6.34
C ASN A 130 9.90 -10.13 -5.63
N ILE A 131 9.21 -9.48 -4.70
CA ILE A 131 9.75 -8.37 -3.89
C ILE A 131 9.58 -8.67 -2.39
N ILE A 132 10.61 -8.42 -1.59
CA ILE A 132 10.60 -8.51 -0.12
C ILE A 132 10.42 -7.11 0.44
N ALA A 133 9.22 -6.81 0.93
CA ALA A 133 8.85 -5.52 1.52
C ALA A 133 7.65 -5.69 2.46
N THR A 134 7.30 -4.65 3.22
CA THR A 134 6.20 -4.65 4.20
C THR A 134 5.31 -3.42 4.06
N GLU A 135 4.02 -3.61 4.30
CA GLU A 135 2.99 -2.58 4.41
C GLU A 135 3.11 -1.76 5.70
N GLU A 136 3.90 -2.19 6.69
CA GLU A 136 3.95 -1.65 8.05
C GLU A 136 3.96 -0.11 8.14
N ARG A 137 4.61 0.57 7.18
CA ARG A 137 4.73 2.04 7.19
C ARG A 137 3.46 2.77 6.74
N PHE A 138 2.52 2.11 6.05
CA PHE A 138 1.21 2.69 5.75
C PHE A 138 0.30 2.79 6.99
N TRP A 139 0.58 1.99 8.03
CA TRP A 139 -0.18 1.95 9.29
C TRP A 139 0.34 2.93 10.36
N ARG A 140 1.63 3.27 10.30
CA ARG A 140 2.34 4.10 11.30
C ARG A 140 2.26 5.61 10.99
N ILE A 141 1.37 6.00 10.09
CA ILE A 141 1.05 7.37 9.62
C ILE A 141 -0.47 7.47 9.63
#